data_AF-A0A7J2JFK9-F1
#
_entry.id   AF-A0A7J2JFK9-F1
#
_cell.length_a   1.000
_cell.length_b   1.000
_cell.length_c   1.000
_cell.angle_alpha   90.00
_cell.angle_beta   90.00
_cell.angle_gamma   90.00
#
_symmetry.space_group_name_H-M   'P 1'
#
loop_
_entity.id
_entity.type
_entity.pdbx_description
1 polymer ?
#
loop_
_entity_poly.entity_id
_entity_poly.type
_entity_poly.pdbx_seq_one_letter_code
_entity_poly.pdbx_strand_id
1 'polypeptide(L)'
;MFKKILIANRGEIAVRVIRAAKELGIKTVAVYSEADANALFVYLADEAYCIGPGPAKLSYLQMDKLIELAKKTGAEAIHPGYGFLAENAEFVRKCDENGIVFIGPPAKAQELLGDKLGARRTMKEAGIPIVPGALDPIEDEKEAMSFAKDIGFPVIVKPVGGGGGIGMQVCRTTDELAKAIKTAQTLSASAFGRADVYIEKYVEKPRHVEVQILADSKGNVIHLGERECSIQRRHQKLIEIHPSPVVDNETRKRIGEIACKAAKVAGYVNAGTVEMLYSPKDNAFYFLEVNARIQVEHPVTELVTGVDIVKEGIKIAAGE
;
A
#
# COMPACT_ATOMS: atom_id res chain seq x y z
N MET A 1 -19.01 -5.93 16.89
CA MET A 1 -18.48 -6.99 16.00
C MET A 1 -19.47 -7.30 14.88
N PHE A 2 -18.98 -7.58 13.67
CA PHE A 2 -19.81 -7.99 12.54
C PHE A 2 -20.36 -9.41 12.72
N LYS A 3 -21.52 -9.68 12.15
CA LYS A 3 -22.11 -11.03 12.04
C LYS A 3 -21.60 -11.76 10.82
N LYS A 4 -21.41 -11.05 9.70
CA LYS A 4 -20.98 -11.63 8.43
C LYS A 4 -20.11 -10.65 7.64
N ILE A 5 -19.01 -11.15 7.09
CA ILE A 5 -18.13 -10.38 6.20
C ILE A 5 -17.93 -11.10 4.87
N LEU A 6 -17.81 -10.32 3.80
CA LEU A 6 -17.42 -10.79 2.48
C LEU A 6 -15.94 -10.55 2.26
N ILE A 7 -15.23 -11.55 1.73
CA ILE A 7 -13.81 -11.46 1.43
C ILE A 7 -13.67 -11.21 -0.08
N ALA A 8 -13.36 -9.97 -0.47
CA ALA A 8 -13.22 -9.56 -1.87
C ALA A 8 -11.81 -9.85 -2.41
N ASN A 9 -11.34 -11.09 -2.22
CA ASN A 9 -10.02 -11.54 -2.64
C ASN A 9 -10.01 -13.07 -2.86
N ARG A 10 -8.86 -13.63 -3.23
CA ARG A 10 -8.64 -15.06 -3.50
C ARG A 10 -7.33 -15.55 -2.88
N GLY A 11 -7.07 -16.85 -3.01
CA GLY A 11 -5.79 -17.43 -2.64
C GLY A 11 -5.52 -17.38 -1.14
N GLU A 12 -4.24 -17.22 -0.75
CA GLU A 12 -3.82 -17.35 0.64
C GLU A 12 -4.40 -16.26 1.55
N ILE A 13 -4.49 -15.01 1.07
CA ILE A 13 -5.01 -13.91 1.87
C ILE A 13 -6.50 -14.09 2.18
N ALA A 14 -7.26 -14.68 1.25
CA ALA A 14 -8.65 -15.04 1.52
C ALA A 14 -8.74 -16.09 2.62
N VAL A 15 -7.89 -17.12 2.59
CA VAL A 15 -7.80 -18.12 3.67
C VAL A 15 -7.44 -17.47 5.01
N ARG A 16 -6.46 -16.56 5.02
CA ARG A 16 -6.00 -15.85 6.22
C ARG A 16 -7.12 -15.04 6.88
N VAL A 17 -7.90 -14.32 6.08
CA VAL A 17 -9.05 -13.52 6.55
C VAL A 17 -10.19 -14.40 7.04
N ILE A 18 -10.51 -15.48 6.31
CA ILE A 18 -11.54 -16.44 6.72
C ILE A 18 -11.21 -17.04 8.09
N ARG A 19 -9.94 -17.40 8.33
CA ARG A 19 -9.48 -17.91 9.64
C ARG A 19 -9.69 -16.88 10.75
N ALA A 20 -9.23 -15.65 10.57
CA ALA A 20 -9.42 -14.58 11.55
C ALA A 20 -10.90 -14.35 11.87
N ALA A 21 -11.74 -14.25 10.84
CA ALA A 21 -13.17 -14.06 10.99
C ALA A 21 -13.84 -15.20 11.76
N LYS A 22 -13.50 -16.46 11.44
CA LYS A 22 -14.03 -17.64 12.15
C LYS A 22 -13.63 -17.67 13.62
N GLU A 23 -12.38 -17.31 13.93
CA GLU A 23 -11.90 -17.22 15.32
C GLU A 23 -12.58 -16.09 16.11
N LEU A 24 -13.06 -15.05 15.42
CA LEU A 24 -13.90 -13.98 15.99
C LEU A 24 -15.40 -14.33 16.01
N GLY A 25 -15.80 -15.53 15.56
CA GLY A 25 -17.21 -15.96 15.50
C GLY A 25 -18.03 -15.32 14.37
N ILE A 26 -17.37 -14.78 13.35
CA ILE A 26 -17.98 -14.05 12.23
C ILE A 26 -18.19 -14.99 11.05
N LYS A 27 -19.37 -14.94 10.42
CA LYS A 27 -19.67 -15.69 9.20
C LYS A 27 -18.94 -15.13 7.99
N THR A 28 -18.56 -16.00 7.06
CA THR A 28 -17.66 -15.65 5.95
C THR A 28 -18.28 -15.96 4.59
N VAL A 29 -18.20 -14.99 3.68
CA VAL A 29 -18.58 -15.14 2.28
C VAL A 29 -17.35 -15.03 1.39
N ALA A 30 -17.00 -16.10 0.69
CA ALA A 30 -15.98 -16.08 -0.35
C ALA A 30 -16.58 -15.70 -1.71
N VAL A 31 -15.79 -15.00 -2.52
CA VAL A 31 -16.08 -14.77 -3.93
C VAL A 31 -15.02 -15.43 -4.78
N TYR A 32 -15.40 -16.08 -5.88
CA TYR A 32 -14.44 -16.78 -6.74
C TYR A 32 -14.73 -16.57 -8.22
N SER A 33 -13.69 -16.64 -9.05
CA SER A 33 -13.85 -16.73 -10.50
C SER A 33 -14.08 -18.18 -10.91
N GLU A 34 -14.65 -18.45 -12.08
CA GLU A 34 -14.82 -19.82 -12.61
C GLU A 34 -13.51 -20.64 -12.56
N ALA A 35 -12.36 -20.00 -12.79
CA ALA A 35 -11.05 -20.63 -12.74
C ALA A 35 -10.60 -21.01 -11.32
N ASP A 36 -11.16 -20.36 -10.30
CA ASP A 36 -10.87 -20.59 -8.88
C ASP A 36 -11.92 -21.46 -8.18
N ALA A 37 -12.86 -22.08 -8.91
CA ALA A 37 -13.98 -22.84 -8.32
C ALA A 37 -13.56 -23.95 -7.35
N ASN A 38 -12.37 -24.53 -7.56
CA ASN A 38 -11.82 -25.59 -6.70
C ASN A 38 -10.69 -25.09 -5.78
N ALA A 39 -10.56 -23.78 -5.58
CA ALA A 39 -9.54 -23.22 -4.70
C ALA A 39 -9.89 -23.41 -3.22
N LEU A 40 -8.88 -23.61 -2.37
CA LEU A 40 -9.06 -23.92 -0.95
C LEU A 40 -9.97 -22.92 -0.21
N PHE A 41 -9.83 -21.61 -0.48
CA PHE A 41 -10.60 -20.58 0.21
C PHE A 41 -12.12 -20.68 -0.04
N VAL A 42 -12.54 -21.27 -1.17
CA VAL A 42 -13.95 -21.51 -1.51
C VAL A 42 -14.58 -22.50 -0.52
N TYR A 43 -13.85 -23.58 -0.20
CA TYR A 43 -14.32 -24.61 0.74
C TYR A 43 -14.21 -24.20 2.20
N LEU A 44 -13.36 -23.21 2.51
CA LEU A 44 -13.15 -22.76 3.88
C LEU A 44 -14.18 -21.73 4.34
N ALA A 45 -14.81 -20.96 3.44
CA ALA A 45 -15.84 -19.99 3.81
C ALA A 45 -17.14 -20.68 4.24
N ASP A 46 -18.03 -19.96 4.94
CA ASP A 46 -19.37 -20.48 5.26
C ASP A 46 -20.27 -20.52 4.00
N GLU A 47 -20.10 -19.56 3.10
CA GLU A 47 -20.78 -19.47 1.81
C GLU A 47 -19.80 -19.01 0.73
N ALA A 48 -19.97 -19.45 -0.52
CA ALA A 48 -19.12 -19.03 -1.64
C ALA A 48 -19.91 -18.83 -2.93
N TYR A 49 -19.57 -17.78 -3.69
CA TYR A 49 -20.28 -17.42 -4.92
C TYR A 49 -19.34 -17.12 -6.09
N CYS A 50 -19.69 -17.66 -7.25
CA CYS A 50 -19.00 -17.35 -8.49
C CYS A 50 -19.36 -15.91 -8.94
N ILE A 51 -18.36 -15.08 -9.21
CA ILE A 51 -18.53 -13.67 -9.62
C ILE A 51 -18.17 -13.40 -11.09
N GLY A 52 -17.76 -14.45 -11.82
CA GLY A 52 -17.56 -14.40 -13.27
C GLY A 52 -16.34 -15.18 -13.75
N PRO A 53 -15.93 -14.95 -15.01
CA PRO A 53 -14.81 -15.67 -15.63
C PRO A 53 -13.46 -15.41 -14.97
N GLY A 54 -12.47 -16.25 -15.30
CA GLY A 54 -11.10 -16.19 -14.75
C GLY A 54 -10.41 -14.81 -14.77
N PRO A 55 -10.49 -14.01 -15.85
CA PRO A 55 -9.85 -12.70 -15.88
C PRO A 55 -10.37 -11.75 -14.79
N ALA A 56 -9.48 -11.22 -13.95
CA ALA A 56 -9.82 -10.37 -12.81
C ALA A 56 -10.68 -9.15 -13.19
N LYS A 57 -10.45 -8.56 -14.37
CA LYS A 57 -11.27 -7.45 -14.89
C LYS A 57 -12.75 -7.81 -15.04
N LEU A 58 -13.08 -9.08 -15.24
CA LEU A 58 -14.45 -9.59 -15.41
C LEU A 58 -15.02 -10.24 -14.12
N SER A 59 -14.18 -10.37 -13.09
CA SER A 59 -14.50 -10.99 -11.79
C SER A 59 -14.07 -10.10 -10.61
N TYR A 60 -12.88 -10.30 -10.04
CA TYR A 60 -12.43 -9.67 -8.79
C TYR A 60 -12.36 -8.13 -8.81
N LEU A 61 -12.34 -7.50 -9.98
CA LEU A 61 -12.35 -6.04 -10.15
C LEU A 61 -13.74 -5.47 -10.46
N GLN A 62 -14.79 -6.30 -10.44
CA GLN A 62 -16.17 -5.87 -10.69
C GLN A 62 -16.81 -5.37 -9.39
N MET A 63 -16.58 -4.09 -9.06
CA MET A 63 -17.06 -3.45 -7.84
C MET A 63 -18.57 -3.63 -7.62
N ASP A 64 -19.39 -3.35 -8.65
CA ASP A 64 -20.85 -3.42 -8.53
C ASP A 64 -21.34 -4.83 -8.18
N LYS A 65 -20.75 -5.85 -8.82
CA LYS A 65 -21.06 -7.26 -8.50
C LYS A 65 -20.73 -7.60 -7.04
N LEU A 66 -19.60 -7.10 -6.53
CA LEU A 66 -19.19 -7.35 -5.14
C LEU A 66 -20.14 -6.68 -4.15
N ILE A 67 -20.56 -5.43 -4.43
CA ILE A 67 -21.53 -4.71 -3.61
C ILE A 67 -22.91 -5.39 -3.64
N GLU A 68 -23.39 -5.78 -4.82
CA GLU A 68 -24.65 -6.52 -4.97
C GLU A 68 -24.64 -7.83 -4.18
N LEU A 69 -23.52 -8.57 -4.24
CA LEU A 69 -23.38 -9.83 -3.52
C LEU A 69 -23.29 -9.62 -2.01
N ALA A 70 -22.57 -8.60 -1.54
CA ALA A 70 -22.53 -8.26 -0.12
C ALA A 70 -23.93 -7.97 0.43
N LYS A 71 -24.74 -7.18 -0.30
CA LYS A 71 -26.15 -6.94 0.04
C LYS A 71 -26.98 -8.22 0.06
N LYS A 72 -26.90 -9.04 -1.00
CA LYS A 72 -27.68 -10.27 -1.14
C LYS A 72 -27.39 -11.28 -0.03
N THR A 73 -26.13 -11.36 0.41
CA THR A 73 -25.70 -12.30 1.45
C THR A 73 -25.85 -11.76 2.87
N GLY A 74 -26.16 -10.46 3.01
CA GLY A 74 -26.25 -9.77 4.29
C GLY A 74 -24.88 -9.58 4.96
N ALA A 75 -23.80 -9.48 4.16
CA ALA A 75 -22.49 -9.13 4.69
C ALA A 75 -22.47 -7.65 5.09
N GLU A 76 -22.06 -7.37 6.33
CA GLU A 76 -22.02 -6.03 6.91
C GLU A 76 -20.70 -5.31 6.59
N ALA A 77 -19.66 -6.07 6.22
CA ALA A 77 -18.37 -5.53 5.86
C ALA A 77 -17.70 -6.33 4.73
N ILE A 78 -16.79 -5.66 4.01
CA ILE A 78 -15.93 -6.26 2.99
C ILE A 78 -14.48 -6.16 3.42
N HIS A 79 -13.79 -7.30 3.46
CA HIS A 79 -12.34 -7.34 3.61
C HIS A 79 -11.68 -7.47 2.24
N PRO A 80 -10.88 -6.49 1.79
CA PRO A 80 -10.32 -6.50 0.44
C PRO A 80 -9.02 -7.31 0.33
N GLY A 81 -8.39 -7.67 1.45
CA GLY A 81 -7.07 -8.33 1.46
C GLY A 81 -6.00 -7.38 0.95
N TYR A 82 -5.17 -7.85 0.01
CA TYR A 82 -4.19 -7.01 -0.70
C TYR A 82 -4.30 -7.20 -2.21
N GLY A 83 -3.82 -6.22 -2.99
CA GLY A 83 -4.06 -6.20 -4.44
C GLY A 83 -5.54 -5.98 -4.79
N PHE A 84 -5.92 -6.26 -6.03
CA PHE A 84 -7.27 -6.02 -6.57
C PHE A 84 -7.81 -4.62 -6.22
N LEU A 85 -8.81 -4.55 -5.35
CA LEU A 85 -9.52 -3.34 -4.96
C LEU A 85 -9.13 -2.82 -3.56
N ALA A 86 -8.07 -3.38 -2.96
CA ALA A 86 -7.65 -3.03 -1.60
C ALA A 86 -7.15 -1.58 -1.45
N GLU A 87 -6.66 -0.99 -2.53
CA GLU A 87 -6.20 0.41 -2.59
C GLU A 87 -6.99 1.17 -3.67
N ASN A 88 -8.31 0.97 -3.70
CA ASN A 88 -9.21 1.63 -4.63
C ASN A 88 -10.25 2.49 -3.89
N ALA A 89 -10.01 3.81 -3.86
CA ALA A 89 -10.87 4.75 -3.16
C ALA A 89 -12.32 4.82 -3.68
N GLU A 90 -12.54 4.54 -4.97
CA GLU A 90 -13.89 4.45 -5.53
C GLU A 90 -14.65 3.25 -4.96
N PHE A 91 -13.99 2.11 -4.77
CA PHE A 91 -14.58 0.95 -4.15
C PHE A 91 -14.94 1.21 -2.69
N VAL A 92 -14.10 1.96 -1.95
CA VAL A 92 -14.43 2.39 -0.58
C VAL A 92 -15.69 3.25 -0.56
N ARG A 93 -15.78 4.26 -1.44
CA ARG A 93 -17.00 5.09 -1.57
C ARG A 93 -18.24 4.27 -1.89
N LYS A 94 -18.13 3.32 -2.82
CA LYS A 94 -19.24 2.41 -3.13
C LYS A 94 -19.63 1.57 -1.92
N CYS A 95 -18.70 1.16 -1.07
CA CYS A 95 -19.04 0.48 0.19
C CYS A 95 -19.84 1.42 1.11
N ASP A 96 -19.35 2.65 1.32
CA ASP A 96 -19.99 3.66 2.18
C ASP A 96 -21.42 4.02 1.71
N GLU A 97 -21.59 4.29 0.41
CA GLU A 97 -22.89 4.60 -0.22
C GLU A 97 -23.93 3.47 -0.06
N ASN A 98 -23.45 2.25 0.17
CA ASN A 98 -24.28 1.06 0.27
C ASN A 98 -24.38 0.53 1.70
N GLY A 99 -23.88 1.28 2.69
CA GLY A 99 -23.94 0.91 4.11
C GLY A 99 -23.12 -0.34 4.45
N ILE A 100 -22.08 -0.63 3.66
CA ILE A 100 -21.17 -1.76 3.87
C ILE A 100 -19.86 -1.20 4.39
N VAL A 101 -19.35 -1.73 5.50
CA VAL A 101 -18.07 -1.27 6.05
C VAL A 101 -16.91 -1.81 5.21
N PHE A 102 -16.05 -0.93 4.71
CA PHE A 102 -14.77 -1.34 4.12
C PHE A 102 -13.75 -1.59 5.24
N ILE A 103 -13.21 -2.81 5.34
CA ILE A 103 -12.18 -3.15 6.34
C ILE A 103 -10.82 -2.68 5.82
N GLY A 104 -10.54 -1.40 6.04
CA GLY A 104 -9.33 -0.71 5.60
C GLY A 104 -9.43 0.81 5.84
N PRO A 105 -8.49 1.61 5.30
CA PRO A 105 -8.51 3.06 5.46
C PRO A 105 -9.63 3.72 4.63
N PRO A 106 -10.11 4.91 5.05
CA PRO A 106 -11.17 5.63 4.36
C PRO A 106 -10.74 6.11 2.97
N ALA A 107 -11.71 6.34 2.09
CA ALA A 107 -11.47 6.73 0.69
C ALA A 107 -10.53 7.94 0.56
N LYS A 108 -10.72 8.97 1.39
CA LYS A 108 -9.88 10.17 1.41
C LYS A 108 -8.42 9.87 1.73
N ALA A 109 -8.15 8.95 2.65
CA ALA A 109 -6.79 8.54 2.98
C ALA A 109 -6.17 7.76 1.80
N GLN A 110 -6.92 6.86 1.16
CA GLN A 110 -6.45 6.13 -0.01
C GLN A 110 -6.14 7.06 -1.19
N GLU A 111 -6.96 8.09 -1.45
CA GLU A 111 -6.70 9.07 -2.52
C GLU A 111 -5.42 9.85 -2.27
N LEU A 112 -5.24 10.35 -1.04
CA LEU A 112 -4.04 11.08 -0.65
C LEU A 112 -2.79 10.22 -0.80
N LEU A 113 -2.85 8.97 -0.34
CA LEU A 113 -1.70 8.06 -0.35
C LEU A 113 -1.42 7.47 -1.73
N GLY A 114 -2.45 7.36 -2.59
CA GLY A 114 -2.31 6.98 -3.99
C GLY A 114 -1.77 8.10 -4.88
N ASP A 115 -1.93 9.37 -4.50
CA ASP A 115 -1.26 10.50 -5.14
C ASP A 115 0.17 10.64 -4.61
N LYS A 116 1.14 10.18 -5.40
CA LYS A 116 2.57 10.23 -5.02
C LYS A 116 3.05 11.64 -4.67
N LEU A 117 2.67 12.65 -5.46
CA LEU A 117 3.15 14.01 -5.23
C LEU A 117 2.38 14.66 -4.08
N GLY A 118 1.06 14.42 -4.01
CA GLY A 118 0.23 14.78 -2.85
C GLY A 118 0.79 14.23 -1.54
N ALA A 119 1.03 12.91 -1.47
CA ALA A 119 1.63 12.25 -0.32
C ALA A 119 2.99 12.84 0.04
N ARG A 120 3.90 13.05 -0.94
CA ARG A 120 5.22 13.67 -0.68
C ARG A 120 5.10 15.08 -0.09
N ARG A 121 4.22 15.93 -0.63
CA ARG A 121 3.96 17.28 -0.09
C ARG A 121 3.47 17.22 1.34
N THR A 122 2.44 16.40 1.59
CA THR A 122 1.87 16.22 2.93
C THR A 122 2.88 15.70 3.95
N MET A 123 3.70 14.71 3.58
CA MET A 123 4.76 14.19 4.47
C MET A 123 5.82 15.26 4.75
N LYS A 124 6.24 16.02 3.74
CA LYS A 124 7.21 17.11 3.93
C LYS A 124 6.69 18.20 4.84
N GLU A 125 5.45 18.65 4.64
CA GLU A 125 4.78 19.65 5.49
C GLU A 125 4.64 19.17 6.94
N ALA A 126 4.43 17.87 7.12
CA ALA A 126 4.45 17.23 8.43
C ALA A 126 5.86 17.06 9.02
N GLY A 127 6.93 17.51 8.36
CA GLY A 127 8.30 17.32 8.80
C GLY A 127 8.76 15.86 8.82
N ILE A 128 8.12 15.00 8.03
CA ILE A 128 8.56 13.61 7.83
C ILE A 128 9.65 13.63 6.74
N PRO A 129 10.83 13.04 7.01
CA PRO A 129 11.90 13.01 6.03
C PRO A 129 11.46 12.29 4.76
N ILE A 130 11.52 12.97 3.61
CA ILE A 130 11.30 12.39 2.28
C ILE A 130 12.61 12.42 1.50
N VAL A 131 12.72 11.56 0.47
CA VAL A 131 13.87 11.63 -0.44
C VAL A 131 13.91 13.04 -1.08
N PRO A 132 15.04 13.76 -1.06
CA PRO A 132 15.15 15.06 -1.70
C PRO A 132 14.72 14.95 -3.17
N GLY A 133 13.78 15.78 -3.59
CA GLY A 133 13.16 15.63 -4.90
C GLY A 133 12.03 16.61 -5.11
N ALA A 134 11.59 16.70 -6.36
CA ALA A 134 10.52 17.58 -6.77
C ALA A 134 9.22 17.21 -6.03
N LEU A 135 8.42 18.24 -5.76
CA LEU A 135 7.09 18.12 -5.15
C LEU A 135 5.97 18.29 -6.16
N ASP A 136 6.30 18.88 -7.31
CA ASP A 136 5.42 19.10 -8.43
C ASP A 136 6.03 18.41 -9.67
N PRO A 137 5.22 18.09 -10.69
CA PRO A 137 5.73 17.55 -11.94
C PRO A 137 6.75 18.51 -12.56
N ILE A 138 7.75 17.94 -13.23
CA ILE A 138 8.69 18.75 -14.03
C ILE A 138 7.97 19.21 -15.30
N GLU A 139 7.95 20.52 -15.53
CA GLU A 139 7.29 21.14 -16.69
C GLU A 139 8.15 21.03 -17.96
N ASP A 140 9.46 21.24 -17.83
CA ASP A 140 10.38 21.21 -18.97
C ASP A 140 11.80 20.69 -18.66
N GLU A 141 12.58 20.47 -19.73
CA GLU A 141 13.95 19.95 -19.65
C GLU A 141 14.90 20.91 -18.91
N LYS A 142 14.67 22.23 -18.96
CA LYS A 142 15.54 23.22 -18.30
C LYS A 142 15.33 23.20 -16.80
N GLU A 143 14.08 23.16 -16.36
CA GLU A 143 13.70 23.01 -14.95
C GLU A 143 14.31 21.73 -14.36
N ALA A 144 14.14 20.61 -15.06
CA ALA A 144 14.72 19.33 -14.68
C ALA A 144 16.24 19.40 -14.47
N MET A 145 16.94 20.05 -15.40
CA MET A 145 18.40 20.19 -15.36
C MET A 145 18.87 21.10 -14.22
N SER A 146 18.15 22.20 -13.96
CA SER A 146 18.43 23.06 -12.81
C SER A 146 18.23 22.29 -11.51
N PHE A 147 17.07 21.64 -11.38
CA PHE A 147 16.71 20.89 -10.19
C PHE A 147 17.70 19.76 -9.89
N ALA A 148 18.10 18.99 -10.91
CA ALA A 148 19.07 17.91 -10.76
C ALA A 148 20.47 18.40 -10.37
N LYS A 149 20.87 19.61 -10.80
CA LYS A 149 22.12 20.24 -10.35
C LYS A 149 22.03 20.64 -8.88
N ASP A 150 20.89 21.16 -8.44
CA ASP A 150 20.69 21.60 -7.06
C ASP A 150 20.67 20.43 -6.07
N ILE A 151 19.98 19.32 -6.39
CA ILE A 151 19.96 18.12 -5.53
C ILE A 151 21.21 17.23 -5.72
N GLY A 152 21.94 17.45 -6.81
CA GLY A 152 23.13 16.71 -7.23
C GLY A 152 22.83 15.31 -7.78
N PHE A 153 23.73 14.81 -8.64
CA PHE A 153 23.68 13.45 -9.17
C PHE A 153 24.19 12.38 -8.16
N PRO A 154 23.82 11.08 -8.32
CA PRO A 154 22.81 10.58 -9.25
C PRO A 154 21.38 10.94 -8.84
N VAL A 155 20.51 11.08 -9.83
CA VAL A 155 19.07 11.33 -9.68
C VAL A 155 18.27 10.19 -10.31
N ILE A 156 16.99 10.11 -10.00
CA ILE A 156 16.06 9.14 -10.60
C ILE A 156 14.83 9.87 -11.13
N VAL A 157 14.52 9.61 -12.41
CA VAL A 157 13.29 10.08 -13.06
C VAL A 157 12.21 9.04 -12.81
N LYS A 158 11.05 9.49 -12.34
CA LYS A 158 9.90 8.63 -12.03
C LYS A 158 8.63 9.16 -12.71
N PRO A 159 7.83 8.31 -13.35
CA PRO A 159 6.50 8.70 -13.82
C PRO A 159 5.57 8.91 -12.63
N VAL A 160 4.75 9.97 -12.68
CA VAL A 160 3.79 10.28 -11.59
C VAL A 160 2.74 9.17 -11.46
N GLY A 161 2.27 8.63 -12.58
CA GLY A 161 1.25 7.56 -12.60
C GLY A 161 1.77 6.12 -12.48
N GLY A 162 3.09 5.89 -12.49
CA GLY A 162 3.64 4.53 -12.52
C GLY A 162 3.68 3.85 -11.15
N GLY A 163 3.55 2.52 -11.10
CA GLY A 163 3.71 1.71 -9.87
C GLY A 163 4.75 0.59 -10.06
N GLY A 164 5.26 0.04 -8.96
CA GLY A 164 6.11 -1.17 -9.00
C GLY A 164 7.44 -1.02 -9.76
N GLY A 165 8.04 0.17 -9.77
CA GLY A 165 9.33 0.42 -10.43
C GLY A 165 9.27 0.62 -11.96
N ILE A 166 8.10 0.51 -12.57
CA ILE A 166 7.94 0.63 -14.03
C ILE A 166 8.22 2.08 -14.46
N GLY A 167 9.11 2.24 -15.44
CA GLY A 167 9.43 3.54 -16.03
C GLY A 167 10.42 4.39 -15.23
N MET A 168 11.01 3.86 -14.16
CA MET A 168 12.03 4.56 -13.39
C MET A 168 13.39 4.47 -14.08
N GLN A 169 14.09 5.60 -14.20
CA GLN A 169 15.42 5.65 -14.82
C GLN A 169 16.40 6.43 -13.96
N VAL A 170 17.52 5.78 -13.60
CA VAL A 170 18.62 6.42 -12.88
C VAL A 170 19.48 7.19 -13.86
N CYS A 171 19.78 8.43 -13.52
CA CYS A 171 20.62 9.32 -14.32
C CYS A 171 21.80 9.76 -13.46
N ARG A 172 23.01 9.61 -14.01
CA ARG A 172 24.28 9.99 -13.37
C ARG A 172 24.88 11.26 -13.97
N THR A 173 24.40 11.64 -15.15
CA THR A 173 24.85 12.83 -15.89
C THR A 173 23.66 13.63 -16.40
N THR A 174 23.90 14.88 -16.77
CA THR A 174 22.91 15.76 -17.41
C THR A 174 22.40 15.19 -18.74
N ASP A 175 23.29 14.55 -19.52
CA ASP A 175 22.93 13.98 -20.82
C ASP A 175 22.04 12.75 -20.68
N GLU A 176 22.27 11.93 -19.65
CA GLU A 176 21.37 10.83 -19.29
C GLU A 176 20.00 11.34 -18.86
N LEU A 177 19.95 12.42 -18.09
CA LEU A 177 18.70 13.01 -17.59
C LEU A 177 17.80 13.49 -18.74
N ALA A 178 18.36 14.23 -19.70
CA ALA A 178 17.62 14.72 -20.87
C ALA A 178 16.96 13.59 -21.68
N LYS A 179 17.68 12.48 -21.88
CA LYS A 179 17.15 11.29 -22.55
C LYS A 179 16.09 10.58 -21.70
N ALA A 180 16.31 10.52 -20.39
CA ALA A 180 15.43 9.81 -19.49
C ALA A 180 14.07 10.46 -19.34
N ILE A 181 14.00 11.80 -19.29
CA ILE A 181 12.74 12.55 -19.24
C ILE A 181 11.88 12.24 -20.46
N LYS A 182 12.45 12.36 -21.68
CA LYS A 182 11.72 12.07 -22.93
C LYS A 182 11.19 10.63 -22.95
N THR A 183 12.01 9.68 -22.49
CA THR A 183 11.63 8.27 -22.43
C THR A 183 10.50 8.04 -21.42
N ALA A 184 10.62 8.61 -20.22
CA ALA A 184 9.65 8.47 -19.15
C ALA A 184 8.32 9.15 -19.49
N GLN A 185 8.33 10.33 -20.11
CA GLN A 185 7.13 11.03 -20.60
C GLN A 185 6.40 10.19 -21.65
N THR A 186 7.12 9.63 -22.62
CA THR A 186 6.54 8.76 -23.66
C THR A 186 5.89 7.53 -23.06
N LEU A 187 6.60 6.85 -22.15
CA LEU A 187 6.08 5.67 -21.46
C LEU A 187 4.84 6.03 -20.63
N SER A 188 4.91 7.12 -19.87
CA SER A 188 3.84 7.55 -18.99
C SER A 188 2.59 7.93 -19.77
N ALA A 189 2.73 8.62 -20.91
CA ALA A 189 1.62 8.92 -21.81
C ALA A 189 0.97 7.64 -22.35
N SER A 190 1.77 6.66 -22.79
CA SER A 190 1.24 5.41 -23.35
C SER A 190 0.60 4.48 -22.32
N ALA A 191 1.12 4.46 -21.08
CA ALA A 191 0.69 3.52 -20.04
C ALA A 191 -0.39 4.11 -19.11
N PHE A 192 -0.34 5.42 -18.85
CA PHE A 192 -1.17 6.07 -17.83
C PHE A 192 -1.96 7.27 -18.35
N GLY A 193 -1.86 7.60 -19.65
CA GLY A 193 -2.58 8.72 -20.26
C GLY A 193 -2.12 10.11 -19.80
N ARG A 194 -1.02 10.19 -19.02
CA ARG A 194 -0.43 11.44 -18.51
C ARG A 194 1.08 11.40 -18.71
N ALA A 195 1.66 12.48 -19.24
CA ALA A 195 3.10 12.57 -19.49
C ALA A 195 3.91 12.99 -18.25
N ASP A 196 3.26 13.27 -17.13
CA ASP A 196 3.89 13.87 -15.95
C ASP A 196 4.99 12.97 -15.34
N VAL A 197 6.17 13.57 -15.12
CA VAL A 197 7.32 12.95 -14.47
C VAL A 197 7.85 13.85 -13.35
N TYR A 198 8.56 13.25 -12.40
CA TYR A 198 9.23 13.99 -11.33
C TYR A 198 10.62 13.41 -11.07
N ILE A 199 11.49 14.22 -10.45
CA ILE A 199 12.88 13.87 -10.19
C ILE A 199 13.11 13.77 -8.67
N GLU A 200 13.79 12.72 -8.25
CA GLU A 200 14.29 12.56 -6.89
C GLU A 200 15.79 12.28 -6.89
N LYS A 201 16.43 12.47 -5.74
CA LYS A 201 17.76 11.97 -5.47
C LYS A 201 17.73 10.45 -5.55
N TYR A 202 18.67 9.86 -6.28
CA TYR A 202 18.82 8.41 -6.26
C TYR A 202 19.58 7.99 -5.01
N VAL A 203 18.91 7.25 -4.13
CA VAL A 203 19.54 6.66 -2.95
C VAL A 203 20.31 5.42 -3.40
N GLU A 204 21.63 5.43 -3.29
CA GLU A 204 22.48 4.32 -3.72
C GLU A 204 22.56 3.23 -2.65
N LYS A 205 22.44 1.97 -3.08
CA LYS A 205 22.43 0.78 -2.21
C LYS A 205 21.47 0.95 -1.00
N PRO A 206 20.22 1.39 -1.24
CA PRO A 206 19.29 1.60 -0.14
C PRO A 206 18.89 0.25 0.45
N ARG A 207 18.51 0.28 1.72
CA ARG A 207 17.71 -0.79 2.31
C ARG A 207 16.25 -0.39 2.32
N HIS A 208 15.37 -1.34 2.03
CA HIS A 208 13.93 -1.14 2.10
C HIS A 208 13.46 -1.57 3.49
N VAL A 209 13.13 -0.59 4.33
CA VAL A 209 12.63 -0.82 5.68
C VAL A 209 11.23 -0.25 5.78
N GLU A 210 10.31 -1.01 6.33
CA GLU A 210 8.91 -0.60 6.40
C GLU A 210 8.33 -0.82 7.79
N VAL A 211 7.40 0.02 8.21
CA VAL A 211 6.85 0.00 9.57
C VAL A 211 5.37 -0.36 9.52
N GLN A 212 5.02 -1.43 10.24
CA GLN A 212 3.62 -1.82 10.42
C GLN A 212 2.92 -0.83 11.34
N ILE A 213 1.77 -0.32 10.91
CA ILE A 213 0.90 0.53 11.73
C ILE A 213 -0.48 -0.11 11.92
N LEU A 214 -1.10 0.21 13.05
CA LEU A 214 -2.52 0.01 13.33
C LEU A 214 -3.09 1.35 13.82
N ALA A 215 -4.17 1.82 13.21
CA ALA A 215 -4.84 3.06 13.57
C ALA A 215 -6.34 2.82 13.78
N ASP A 216 -6.90 3.32 14.88
CA ASP A 216 -8.35 3.24 15.12
C ASP A 216 -9.09 4.51 14.68
N SER A 217 -10.43 4.48 14.72
CA SER A 217 -11.28 5.62 14.38
C SER A 217 -11.33 6.71 15.48
N LYS A 218 -10.68 6.47 16.63
CA LYS A 218 -10.61 7.37 17.79
C LYS A 218 -9.31 8.19 17.80
N GLY A 219 -8.45 8.00 16.80
CA GLY A 219 -7.19 8.72 16.64
C GLY A 219 -5.98 8.07 17.33
N ASN A 220 -6.15 6.87 17.89
CA ASN A 220 -5.03 6.10 18.40
C ASN A 220 -4.28 5.47 17.23
N VAL A 221 -2.95 5.56 17.27
CA VAL A 221 -2.08 4.93 16.28
C VAL A 221 -0.90 4.32 17.00
N ILE A 222 -0.64 3.04 16.71
CA ILE A 222 0.53 2.30 17.20
C ILE A 222 1.35 1.78 16.02
N HIS A 223 2.62 1.47 16.27
CA HIS A 223 3.44 0.70 15.35
C HIS A 223 3.75 -0.67 15.96
N LEU A 224 3.86 -1.69 15.11
CA LEU A 224 4.24 -3.05 15.49
C LEU A 224 5.70 -3.37 15.11
N GLY A 225 6.52 -2.31 15.03
CA GLY A 225 7.92 -2.40 14.61
C GLY A 225 8.08 -2.42 13.09
N GLU A 226 9.30 -2.71 12.65
CA GLU A 226 9.71 -2.62 11.25
C GLU A 226 10.10 -3.96 10.64
N ARG A 227 9.91 -4.10 9.33
CA ARG A 227 10.39 -5.22 8.52
C ARG A 227 11.53 -4.77 7.61
N GLU A 228 12.49 -5.66 7.42
CA GLU A 228 13.56 -5.54 6.42
C GLU A 228 13.15 -6.31 5.17
N CYS A 229 12.91 -5.57 4.08
CA CYS A 229 12.39 -6.07 2.81
C CYS A 229 13.35 -5.79 1.64
N SER A 230 14.65 -5.60 1.93
CA SER A 230 15.68 -5.30 0.94
C SER A 230 16.01 -6.43 -0.05
N ILE A 231 15.70 -7.68 0.30
CA ILE A 231 15.99 -8.82 -0.58
C ILE A 231 14.92 -8.90 -1.65
N GLN A 232 15.23 -8.30 -2.81
CA GLN A 232 14.31 -8.11 -3.91
C GLN A 232 14.87 -8.62 -5.24
N ARG A 233 13.99 -9.00 -6.14
CA ARG A 233 14.31 -9.31 -7.54
C ARG A 233 13.42 -8.47 -8.44
N ARG A 234 14.02 -7.61 -9.27
CA ARG A 234 13.27 -6.67 -10.15
C ARG A 234 12.23 -5.84 -9.37
N HIS A 235 12.64 -5.29 -8.21
CA HIS A 235 11.80 -4.47 -7.33
C HIS A 235 10.58 -5.19 -6.71
N GLN A 236 10.55 -6.52 -6.73
CA GLN A 236 9.59 -7.32 -5.98
C GLN A 236 10.27 -7.93 -4.77
N LYS A 237 9.60 -7.87 -3.61
CA LYS A 237 10.06 -8.47 -2.35
C LYS A 237 10.06 -10.00 -2.47
N LEU A 238 11.13 -10.64 -1.96
CA LEU A 238 11.29 -12.10 -1.96
C LEU A 238 11.47 -12.67 -0.55
N ILE A 239 12.22 -11.97 0.29
CA ILE A 239 12.48 -12.37 1.67
C ILE A 239 12.35 -11.15 2.55
N GLU A 240 11.47 -11.27 3.54
CA GLU A 240 11.14 -10.23 4.50
C GLU A 240 11.44 -10.72 5.92
N ILE A 241 12.07 -9.87 6.73
CA ILE A 241 12.56 -10.24 8.07
C ILE A 241 12.02 -9.24 9.09
N HIS A 242 11.62 -9.74 10.27
CA HIS A 242 11.21 -8.92 11.40
C HIS A 242 11.89 -9.38 12.69
N PRO A 243 12.46 -8.46 13.51
CA PRO A 243 12.75 -7.05 13.19
C PRO A 243 13.91 -6.93 12.17
N SER A 244 14.18 -5.72 11.70
CA SER A 244 15.33 -5.47 10.83
C SER A 244 16.66 -5.63 11.57
N PRO A 245 17.65 -6.37 11.02
CA PRO A 245 18.95 -6.55 11.66
C PRO A 245 19.84 -5.30 11.63
N VAL A 246 19.46 -4.27 10.86
CA VAL A 246 20.25 -3.02 10.74
C VAL A 246 19.65 -1.85 11.53
N VAL A 247 18.53 -2.08 12.22
CA VAL A 247 17.83 -1.05 12.99
C VAL A 247 18.03 -1.35 14.47
N ASP A 248 18.67 -0.44 15.19
CA ASP A 248 18.78 -0.52 16.66
C ASP A 248 17.48 -0.05 17.35
N ASN A 249 17.40 -0.19 18.67
CA ASN A 249 16.19 0.12 19.43
C ASN A 249 15.82 1.61 19.40
N GLU A 250 16.80 2.51 19.39
CA GLU A 250 16.57 3.95 19.34
C GLU A 250 16.01 4.35 17.96
N THR A 251 16.64 3.85 16.90
CA THR A 251 16.20 4.07 15.52
C THR A 251 14.82 3.47 15.30
N ARG A 252 14.55 2.27 15.82
CA ARG A 252 13.24 1.59 15.75
C ARG A 252 12.13 2.44 16.35
N LYS A 253 12.36 3.00 17.54
CA LYS A 253 11.42 3.91 18.18
C LYS A 253 11.17 5.14 17.31
N ARG A 254 12.25 5.77 16.81
CA ARG A 254 12.18 6.95 15.96
C ARG A 254 11.40 6.72 14.66
N ILE A 255 11.70 5.65 13.90
CA ILE A 255 10.98 5.36 12.65
C ILE A 255 9.54 4.91 12.91
N GLY A 256 9.29 4.25 14.05
CA GLY A 256 7.96 3.93 14.54
C GLY A 256 7.11 5.18 14.76
N GLU A 257 7.65 6.17 15.47
CA GLU A 257 7.00 7.46 15.71
C GLU A 257 6.75 8.23 14.40
N ILE A 258 7.71 8.20 13.46
CA ILE A 258 7.54 8.79 12.13
C ILE A 258 6.40 8.11 11.38
N ALA A 259 6.32 6.78 11.40
CA ALA A 259 5.24 6.04 10.75
C ALA A 259 3.87 6.34 11.36
N CYS A 260 3.77 6.39 12.69
CA CYS A 260 2.54 6.79 13.37
C CYS A 260 2.15 8.24 13.01
N LYS A 261 3.12 9.16 12.90
CA LYS A 261 2.87 10.53 12.45
C LYS A 261 2.35 10.58 11.02
N ALA A 262 2.94 9.79 10.12
CA ALA A 262 2.50 9.68 8.72
C ALA A 262 1.02 9.24 8.65
N ALA A 263 0.66 8.21 9.43
CA ALA A 263 -0.72 7.73 9.51
C ALA A 263 -1.69 8.81 10.00
N LYS A 264 -1.32 9.53 11.08
CA LYS A 264 -2.16 10.60 11.64
C LYS A 264 -2.41 11.74 10.66
N VAL A 265 -1.37 12.20 9.97
CA VAL A 265 -1.51 13.29 9.00
C VAL A 265 -2.33 12.85 7.79
N ALA A 266 -2.24 11.59 7.38
CA ALA A 266 -3.05 11.04 6.30
C ALA A 266 -4.53 10.78 6.69
N GLY A 267 -4.90 10.93 7.96
CA GLY A 267 -6.22 10.52 8.46
C GLY A 267 -6.46 9.02 8.32
N TYR A 268 -5.39 8.23 8.50
CA TYR A 268 -5.39 6.79 8.28
C TYR A 268 -6.16 6.04 9.38
N VAL A 269 -6.83 4.95 8.99
CA VAL A 269 -7.52 4.01 9.87
C VAL A 269 -7.21 2.59 9.38
N ASN A 270 -7.28 1.61 10.28
CA ASN A 270 -7.01 0.20 10.07
C ASN A 270 -5.50 -0.14 9.98
N ALA A 271 -5.18 -1.34 9.49
CA ALA A 271 -3.81 -1.77 9.25
C ALA A 271 -3.24 -1.12 8.00
N GLY A 272 -1.96 -0.74 8.07
CA GLY A 272 -1.22 -0.18 6.95
C GLY A 272 0.27 -0.34 7.15
N THR A 273 1.05 -0.01 6.13
CA THR A 273 2.51 -0.05 6.24
C THR A 273 3.11 1.21 5.64
N VAL A 274 3.99 1.86 6.41
CA VAL A 274 4.78 3.01 5.95
C VAL A 274 6.13 2.50 5.46
N GLU A 275 6.38 2.60 4.17
CA GLU A 275 7.64 2.18 3.55
C GLU A 275 8.67 3.30 3.56
N MET A 276 9.92 2.95 3.83
CA MET A 276 11.05 3.87 3.89
C MET A 276 12.27 3.29 3.17
N LEU A 277 13.05 4.18 2.55
CA LEU A 277 14.40 3.88 2.09
C LEU A 277 15.39 4.30 3.16
N TYR A 278 16.13 3.33 3.69
CA TYR A 278 17.28 3.60 4.53
C TYR A 278 18.53 3.75 3.67
N SER A 279 19.20 4.89 3.78
CA SER A 279 20.52 5.16 3.19
C SER A 279 21.61 4.86 4.20
N PRO A 280 22.39 3.76 4.05
CA PRO A 280 23.51 3.50 4.94
C PRO A 280 24.61 4.57 4.89
N LYS A 281 24.72 5.26 3.75
CA LYS A 281 25.69 6.34 3.55
C LYS A 281 25.37 7.56 4.40
N ASP A 282 24.10 7.93 4.47
CA ASP A 282 23.65 9.13 5.17
C ASP A 282 23.14 8.82 6.60
N ASN A 283 23.08 7.54 6.95
CA ASN A 283 22.41 7.02 8.14
C ASN A 283 20.99 7.60 8.33
N ALA A 284 20.24 7.67 7.23
CA ALA A 284 18.97 8.38 7.16
C ALA A 284 17.86 7.50 6.57
N PHE A 285 16.65 7.67 7.10
CA PHE A 285 15.43 7.03 6.60
C PHE A 285 14.61 8.07 5.86
N TYR A 286 14.18 7.72 4.66
CA TYR A 286 13.36 8.57 3.82
C TYR A 286 12.04 7.86 3.52
N PHE A 287 10.93 8.52 3.82
CA PHE A 287 9.59 8.07 3.43
C PHE A 287 9.55 7.81 1.92
N LEU A 288 8.97 6.66 1.57
CA LEU A 288 8.75 6.23 0.18
C LEU A 288 7.27 6.28 -0.17
N GLU A 289 6.45 5.50 0.53
CA GLU A 289 5.01 5.40 0.32
C GLU A 289 4.30 4.83 1.56
N VAL A 290 2.98 4.84 1.53
CA VAL A 290 2.15 4.06 2.47
C VAL A 290 1.35 3.05 1.67
N ASN A 291 1.50 1.78 2.00
CA ASN A 291 0.60 0.75 1.51
C ASN A 291 -0.67 0.80 2.36
N ALA A 292 -1.77 1.24 1.76
CA ALA A 292 -3.03 1.55 2.42
C ALA A 292 -3.89 0.30 2.65
N ARG A 293 -3.24 -0.79 3.10
CA ARG A 293 -3.79 -2.15 3.23
C ARG A 293 -2.85 -3.05 4.03
N ILE A 294 -3.30 -4.27 4.29
CA ILE A 294 -2.41 -5.35 4.75
C ILE A 294 -1.40 -5.74 3.65
N GLN A 295 -0.27 -6.32 4.07
CA GLN A 295 0.80 -6.79 3.20
C GLN A 295 1.01 -8.31 3.35
N VAL A 296 1.67 -8.93 2.37
CA VAL A 296 1.92 -10.39 2.34
C VAL A 296 2.78 -10.80 3.54
N GLU A 297 3.74 -9.95 3.88
CA GLU A 297 4.75 -10.10 4.91
C GLU A 297 4.26 -9.74 6.33
N HIS A 298 2.97 -9.44 6.54
CA HIS A 298 2.43 -9.22 7.88
C HIS A 298 2.71 -10.37 8.88
N PRO A 299 2.77 -11.67 8.50
CA PRO A 299 2.96 -12.76 9.46
C PRO A 299 4.27 -12.70 10.23
N VAL A 300 5.36 -12.18 9.64
CA VAL A 300 6.63 -12.06 10.39
C VAL A 300 6.52 -11.04 11.52
N THR A 301 5.68 -10.01 11.38
CA THR A 301 5.36 -9.07 12.45
C THR A 301 4.46 -9.72 13.50
N GLU A 302 3.44 -10.48 13.09
CA GLU A 302 2.55 -11.19 14.03
C GLU A 302 3.34 -12.20 14.90
N LEU A 303 4.26 -12.95 14.30
CA LEU A 303 5.05 -13.96 15.01
C LEU A 303 5.92 -13.38 16.13
N VAL A 304 6.44 -12.17 15.95
CA VAL A 304 7.32 -11.53 16.94
C VAL A 304 6.52 -10.73 17.97
N THR A 305 5.44 -10.07 17.56
CA THR A 305 4.67 -9.19 18.43
C THR A 305 3.54 -9.91 19.18
N GLY A 306 3.10 -11.07 18.70
CA GLY A 306 1.92 -11.77 19.20
C GLY A 306 0.59 -11.07 18.84
N VAL A 307 0.62 -10.01 18.04
CA VAL A 307 -0.57 -9.27 17.62
C VAL A 307 -1.11 -9.85 16.31
N ASP A 308 -2.38 -10.26 16.29
CA ASP A 308 -3.07 -10.74 15.10
C ASP A 308 -3.63 -9.54 14.32
N ILE A 309 -2.86 -9.05 13.35
CA ILE A 309 -3.10 -7.83 12.57
C ILE A 309 -4.44 -7.89 11.83
N VAL A 310 -4.82 -9.05 11.29
CA VAL A 310 -6.09 -9.20 10.57
C VAL A 310 -7.27 -9.11 11.54
N LYS A 311 -7.19 -9.76 12.71
CA LYS A 311 -8.25 -9.62 13.73
C LYS A 311 -8.36 -8.19 14.23
N GLU A 312 -7.24 -7.53 14.49
CA GLU A 312 -7.25 -6.12 14.91
C GLU A 312 -7.84 -5.22 13.82
N GLY A 313 -7.52 -5.45 12.54
CA GLY A 313 -8.14 -4.74 11.43
C GLY A 313 -9.68 -4.91 11.38
N ILE A 314 -10.18 -6.12 11.63
CA ILE A 314 -11.62 -6.40 11.70
C ILE A 314 -12.27 -5.69 12.91
N LYS A 315 -11.63 -5.73 14.08
CA LYS A 315 -12.11 -5.07 15.31
C LYS A 315 -12.18 -3.55 15.15
N ILE A 316 -11.11 -2.96 14.62
CA ILE A 316 -11.04 -1.52 14.31
C ILE A 316 -12.18 -1.12 13.36
N ALA A 317 -12.40 -1.90 12.29
CA ALA A 317 -13.49 -1.63 11.36
C ALA A 317 -14.88 -1.77 12.02
N ALA A 318 -15.02 -2.62 13.05
CA ALA A 318 -16.22 -2.75 13.84
C ALA A 318 -16.39 -1.65 14.93
N GLY A 319 -15.44 -0.70 15.03
CA GLY A 319 -15.49 0.45 15.94
C GLY A 319 -14.88 0.23 17.33
N GLU A 320 -14.15 -0.86 17.54
CA GLU A 320 -13.40 -1.12 18.77
C GLU A 320 -12.18 -0.21 18.91
#